data_AF-A0A915MN86-F1
#
_entry.id   AF-A0A915MN86-F1
#
_cell.length_a   1.000
_cell.length_b   1.000
_cell.length_c   1.000
_cell.angle_alpha   90.00
_cell.angle_beta   90.00
_cell.angle_gamma   90.00
#
_symmetry.space_group_name_H-M   'P 1'
#
loop_
_entity.id
_entity.type
_entity.pdbx_description
1 polymer ?
#
loop_
_entity_poly.entity_id
_entity_poly.type
_entity_poly.pdbx_seq_one_letter_code
_entity_poly.pdbx_strand_id
1 'polypeptide(L)'
;MADLEAVLADVSYLMAMEKSRSQPAARASKKIVLPDPSVRSIMQKYLEKTGEIRFEKIFSQRLGFLLLKDFAENVAETSCPQIKFYEAIKEYEKLETPEERLTKAREIYDHHIMVEMLAHSHVSL
;
A
#
# COMPACT_ATOMS: atom_id res chain seq x y z
N MET A 1 48.08 3.99 -19.63
CA MET A 1 47.20 4.98 -18.97
C MET A 1 45.79 4.43 -18.76
N ALA A 2 45.20 3.72 -19.73
CA ALA A 2 43.88 3.08 -19.62
C ALA A 2 43.77 1.99 -18.53
N ASP A 3 44.86 1.27 -18.24
CA ASP A 3 44.85 0.14 -17.31
C ASP A 3 44.63 0.58 -15.84
N LEU A 4 45.24 1.71 -15.44
CA LEU A 4 45.08 2.25 -14.10
C LEU A 4 43.67 2.81 -13.87
N GLU A 5 43.08 3.45 -14.89
CA GLU A 5 41.75 4.03 -14.82
C GLU A 5 40.65 2.96 -14.71
N ALA A 6 40.81 1.85 -15.44
CA ALA A 6 39.92 0.69 -15.34
C ALA A 6 40.00 0.04 -13.96
N VAL A 7 41.21 -0.17 -13.43
CA VAL A 7 41.40 -0.72 -12.07
C VAL A 7 40.79 0.19 -11.01
N LEU A 8 40.94 1.51 -11.14
CA LEU A 8 40.34 2.46 -10.20
C LEU A 8 38.81 2.46 -10.29
N ALA A 9 38.24 2.31 -11.48
CA ALA A 9 36.79 2.19 -11.67
C ALA A 9 36.24 0.92 -11.00
N ASP A 10 36.93 -0.22 -11.17
CA ASP A 10 36.51 -1.49 -10.55
C ASP A 10 36.62 -1.44 -9.02
N VAL A 11 37.71 -0.89 -8.48
CA VAL A 11 37.89 -0.73 -7.02
C VAL A 11 36.83 0.20 -6.45
N SER A 12 36.53 1.32 -7.12
CA SER A 12 35.51 2.26 -6.66
C SER A 12 34.08 1.69 -6.76
N TYR A 13 33.79 0.85 -7.76
CA TYR A 13 32.54 0.10 -7.85
C TYR A 13 32.38 -0.90 -6.71
N LEU A 14 33.42 -1.70 -6.43
CA LEU A 14 33.41 -2.69 -5.34
C LEU A 14 33.27 -2.03 -3.97
N MET A 15 33.99 -0.92 -3.73
CA MET A 15 33.84 -0.13 -2.51
C MET A 15 32.43 0.48 -2.38
N ALA A 16 31.82 0.92 -3.48
CA ALA A 16 30.44 1.42 -3.48
C ALA A 16 29.44 0.28 -3.17
N MET A 17 29.65 -0.92 -3.70
CA MET A 17 28.84 -2.09 -3.39
C MET A 17 28.95 -2.49 -1.92
N GLU A 18 30.15 -2.52 -1.32
CA GLU A 18 30.32 -2.81 0.10
C GLU A 18 29.68 -1.74 0.99
N LYS A 19 29.80 -0.46 0.62
CA LYS A 19 29.18 0.65 1.35
C LYS A 19 27.64 0.64 1.26
N SER A 20 27.09 0.18 0.13
CA SER A 20 25.64 0.06 -0.08
C SER A 20 24.98 -1.07 0.72
N ARG A 21 25.75 -2.08 1.17
CA ARG A 21 25.23 -3.15 2.03
C ARG A 21 25.06 -2.72 3.49
N SER A 22 25.84 -1.73 3.94
CA SER A 22 25.84 -1.26 5.34
C SER A 22 25.15 0.09 5.56
N GLN A 23 24.85 0.84 4.49
CA GLN A 23 24.03 2.05 4.54
C GLN A 23 22.84 1.93 3.58
N PRO A 24 21.58 2.11 4.04
CA PRO A 24 20.48 2.29 3.12
C PRO A 24 20.84 3.43 2.17
N ALA A 25 20.78 3.15 0.87
CA ALA A 25 21.27 4.02 -0.20
C ALA A 25 21.06 5.49 0.14
N ALA A 26 22.16 6.23 0.33
CA ALA A 26 22.17 7.66 0.56
C ALA A 26 21.73 8.40 -0.72
N ARG A 27 20.49 8.18 -1.15
CA ARG A 27 19.78 9.18 -1.94
C ARG A 27 19.77 10.41 -1.07
N ALA A 28 20.31 11.53 -1.57
CA ALA A 28 20.13 12.82 -0.94
C ALA A 28 18.64 13.00 -0.64
N SER A 29 18.27 12.80 0.61
CA SER A 29 16.90 12.76 1.11
C SER A 29 16.40 14.19 1.19
N LYS A 30 16.19 14.82 0.03
CA LYS A 30 15.35 16.00 -0.04
C LYS A 30 13.95 15.51 0.34
N LYS A 31 13.57 15.75 1.60
CA LYS A 31 12.24 15.47 2.14
C LYS A 31 11.21 15.99 1.13
N ILE A 32 10.32 15.11 0.68
CA ILE A 32 9.25 15.51 -0.23
C ILE A 32 8.36 16.51 0.51
N VAL A 33 8.20 17.70 -0.05
CA VAL A 33 7.30 18.73 0.48
C VAL A 33 6.02 18.67 -0.32
N LEU A 34 4.89 18.48 0.35
CA LEU A 34 3.58 18.51 -0.29
C LEU A 34 3.18 19.96 -0.61
N PRO A 35 2.47 20.20 -1.72
CA PRO A 35 1.92 21.51 -2.03
C PRO A 35 0.88 21.94 -0.98
N ASP A 36 0.62 23.24 -0.92
CA ASP A 36 -0.41 23.82 -0.06
C ASP A 36 -1.81 23.23 -0.36
N PRO A 37 -2.67 22.97 0.65
CA PRO A 37 -3.99 22.37 0.45
C PRO A 37 -4.91 23.12 -0.52
N SER A 38 -4.69 24.43 -0.77
CA SER A 38 -5.43 25.21 -1.77
C SER A 38 -5.39 24.60 -3.18
N VAL A 39 -4.34 23.82 -3.49
CA VAL A 39 -4.18 23.07 -4.75
C VAL A 39 -5.35 22.13 -5.02
N ARG A 40 -6.05 21.66 -3.97
CA ARG A 40 -7.22 20.76 -4.07
C ARG A 40 -8.27 21.31 -5.03
N SER A 41 -8.56 22.61 -4.97
CA SER A 41 -9.61 23.24 -5.78
C SER A 41 -9.36 23.13 -7.29
N ILE A 42 -8.09 23.18 -7.71
CA ILE A 42 -7.66 23.04 -9.10
C ILE A 42 -7.57 21.56 -9.47
N MET A 43 -6.92 20.77 -8.62
CA MET A 43 -6.70 19.35 -8.88
C MET A 43 -8.01 18.56 -8.94
N GLN A 44 -8.98 18.87 -8.10
CA GLN A 44 -10.28 18.22 -8.12
C GLN A 44 -10.98 18.43 -9.47
N LYS A 45 -11.05 19.67 -9.97
CA LYS A 45 -11.66 19.96 -11.29
C LYS A 45 -10.91 19.26 -12.43
N TYR A 46 -9.59 19.23 -12.38
CA TYR A 46 -8.77 18.53 -13.36
C TYR A 46 -9.08 17.03 -13.38
N LEU A 47 -9.05 16.39 -12.21
CA LEU A 47 -9.30 14.96 -12.07
C LEU A 47 -10.74 14.59 -12.40
N GLU A 48 -11.72 15.46 -12.11
CA GLU A 48 -13.11 15.27 -12.54
C GLU A 48 -13.21 15.29 -14.07
N LYS A 49 -12.58 16.27 -14.72
CA LYS A 49 -12.59 16.41 -16.18
C LYS A 49 -11.90 15.24 -16.89
N THR A 50 -10.82 14.70 -16.32
CA THR A 50 -10.16 13.50 -16.86
C THR A 50 -10.85 12.20 -16.44
N GLY A 51 -11.86 12.26 -15.58
CA GLY A 51 -12.59 11.11 -15.06
C GLY A 51 -11.77 10.26 -14.08
N GLU A 52 -10.75 10.80 -13.43
CA GLU A 52 -9.92 10.07 -12.48
C GLU A 52 -10.56 9.99 -11.08
N ILE A 53 -11.58 10.79 -10.79
CA ILE A 53 -12.37 10.69 -9.55
C ILE A 53 -13.43 9.59 -9.69
N ARG A 54 -12.97 8.35 -9.77
CA ARG A 54 -13.80 7.14 -9.71
C ARG A 54 -13.24 6.19 -8.66
N PHE A 55 -14.11 5.44 -8.00
CA PHE A 55 -13.71 4.52 -6.94
C PHE A 55 -12.63 3.55 -7.42
N GLU A 56 -12.84 2.89 -8.58
CA GLU A 56 -11.91 1.88 -9.09
C GLU A 56 -10.54 2.49 -9.40
N LYS A 57 -10.52 3.75 -9.86
CA LYS A 57 -9.29 4.48 -10.20
C LYS A 57 -8.50 4.90 -8.97
N ILE A 58 -9.19 5.38 -7.94
CA ILE A 58 -8.54 5.79 -6.68
C ILE A 58 -8.12 4.55 -5.87
N PHE A 59 -9.01 3.56 -5.76
CA PHE A 59 -8.79 2.34 -4.99
C PHE A 59 -7.64 1.48 -5.54
N SER A 60 -7.47 1.42 -6.87
CA SER A 60 -6.35 0.69 -7.49
C SER A 60 -4.99 1.38 -7.32
N GLN A 61 -4.96 2.65 -6.94
CA GLN A 61 -3.71 3.36 -6.65
C GLN A 61 -3.28 3.10 -5.21
N ARG A 62 -1.99 2.78 -5.01
CA ARG A 62 -1.44 2.55 -3.66
C ARG A 62 -1.72 3.69 -2.69
N LEU A 63 -1.48 4.94 -3.09
CA LEU A 63 -1.74 6.11 -2.23
C LEU A 63 -3.24 6.36 -2.05
N GLY A 64 -4.04 6.15 -3.10
CA GLY A 64 -5.49 6.30 -3.02
C GLY A 64 -6.12 5.30 -2.05
N PHE A 65 -5.71 4.04 -2.08
CA PHE A 65 -6.12 3.03 -1.11
C PHE A 65 -5.74 3.39 0.32
N LEU A 66 -4.48 3.79 0.55
CA LEU A 66 -4.01 4.13 1.90
C LEU A 66 -4.78 5.32 2.50
N LEU A 67 -5.06 6.36 1.70
CA LEU A 67 -5.86 7.50 2.15
C LEU A 67 -7.32 7.14 2.37
N LEU A 68 -7.89 6.26 1.55
CA LEU A 68 -9.26 5.76 1.75
C LEU A 68 -9.38 4.94 3.04
N LYS A 69 -8.40 4.09 3.32
CA LYS A 69 -8.30 3.34 4.57
C LYS A 69 -8.20 4.26 5.77
N ASP A 70 -7.27 5.23 5.73
CA ASP A 70 -7.10 6.22 6.80
C ASP A 70 -8.40 6.99 7.07
N PHE A 71 -9.10 7.39 6.01
CA PHE A 71 -10.42 8.00 6.13
C PHE A 71 -11.43 7.07 6.82
N ALA A 72 -11.50 5.79 6.43
CA ALA A 72 -12.43 4.84 7.02
C ALA A 72 -12.12 4.47 8.48
N GLU A 73 -10.86 4.54 8.90
CA GLU A 73 -10.43 4.20 10.27
C GLU A 73 -10.51 5.39 11.21
N ASN A 74 -10.18 6.60 10.72
CA ASN A 74 -9.95 7.77 11.58
C ASN A 74 -10.98 8.89 11.40
N VAL A 75 -11.75 8.89 10.32
CA VAL A 75 -12.70 9.98 9.99
C VAL A 75 -14.14 9.49 9.89
N ALA A 76 -14.37 8.31 9.32
CA ALA A 76 -15.71 7.77 9.16
C ALA A 76 -16.31 7.40 10.52
N GLU A 77 -17.51 7.91 10.81
CA GLU A 77 -18.27 7.56 12.02
C GLU A 77 -18.81 6.13 11.98
N THR A 78 -18.95 5.56 10.77
CA THR A 78 -19.44 4.21 10.56
C THR A 78 -18.27 3.24 10.33
N SER A 79 -18.26 2.14 11.07
CA SER A 79 -17.27 1.07 10.87
C SER A 79 -17.35 0.50 9.45
N CYS A 80 -16.20 0.37 8.79
CA CYS A 80 -16.08 -0.23 7.46
C CYS A 80 -15.32 -1.57 7.54
N PRO A 81 -15.97 -2.67 7.96
CA PRO A 81 -15.33 -3.98 8.09
C PRO A 81 -14.80 -4.54 6.76
N GLN A 82 -15.36 -4.08 5.64
CA GLN A 82 -14.98 -4.52 4.29
C GLN A 82 -13.52 -4.21 3.96
N ILE A 83 -12.96 -3.11 4.48
CA ILE A 83 -11.54 -2.76 4.26
C ILE A 83 -10.63 -3.77 4.95
N LYS A 84 -10.94 -4.15 6.20
CA LYS A 84 -10.17 -5.14 6.94
C LYS A 84 -10.24 -6.52 6.30
N PHE A 85 -11.42 -6.90 5.81
CA PHE A 85 -11.60 -8.15 5.09
C PHE A 85 -10.79 -8.18 3.78
N TYR A 86 -10.82 -7.09 3.01
CA TYR A 86 -10.04 -6.95 1.79
C TYR A 86 -8.53 -7.07 2.07
N GLU A 87 -8.01 -6.39 3.10
CA GLU A 87 -6.59 -6.50 3.48
C GLU A 87 -6.21 -7.94 3.88
N ALA A 88 -7.05 -8.63 4.65
CA ALA A 88 -6.80 -10.00 5.04
C ALA A 88 -6.72 -10.96 3.84
N ILE A 89 -7.58 -10.76 2.83
CA ILE A 89 -7.51 -11.50 1.56
C ILE A 89 -6.20 -11.15 0.81
N LYS A 90 -5.81 -9.88 0.75
CA LYS A 90 -4.56 -9.46 0.11
C LYS A 90 -3.31 -9.97 0.82
N GLU A 91 -3.36 -10.21 2.12
CA GLU A 91 -2.31 -10.91 2.84
C GLU A 91 -2.30 -12.40 2.52
N TYR A 92 -3.48 -13.04 2.52
CA TYR A 92 -3.63 -14.45 2.15
C TYR A 92 -3.10 -14.75 0.75
N GLU A 93 -3.35 -13.87 -0.23
CA GLU A 93 -2.85 -13.99 -1.61
C GLU A 93 -1.31 -14.03 -1.70
N LYS A 94 -0.59 -13.50 -0.70
CA LYS A 94 0.88 -13.47 -0.67
C LYS A 94 1.50 -14.69 -0.01
N LEU A 95 0.70 -15.54 0.63
CA LEU A 95 1.21 -16.73 1.32
C LEU A 95 1.54 -17.83 0.29
N GLU A 96 2.74 -18.40 0.41
CA GLU A 96 3.25 -19.39 -0.54
C GLU A 96 2.94 -20.82 -0.10
N THR A 97 2.96 -21.08 1.21
CA THR A 97 2.81 -22.43 1.74
C THR A 97 1.34 -22.82 1.96
N PRO A 98 0.97 -24.09 1.70
CA PRO A 98 -0.40 -24.55 1.92
C PRO A 98 -0.83 -24.51 3.39
N GLU A 99 0.12 -24.70 4.32
CA GLU A 99 -0.16 -24.70 5.76
C GLU A 99 -0.50 -23.29 6.28
N GLU A 100 0.28 -22.29 5.90
CA GLU A 100 -0.01 -20.88 6.24
C GLU A 100 -1.31 -20.43 5.60
N ARG A 101 -1.54 -20.81 4.33
CA ARG A 101 -2.81 -20.52 3.65
C ARG A 101 -3.99 -21.15 4.39
N LEU A 102 -3.92 -22.42 4.76
CA LEU A 102 -5.02 -23.07 5.49
C LEU A 102 -5.32 -22.36 6.81
N THR A 103 -4.29 -21.97 7.54
CA THR A 103 -4.41 -21.26 8.82
C THR A 103 -5.07 -19.89 8.63
N LYS A 104 -4.53 -19.07 7.71
CA LYS A 104 -5.06 -17.73 7.41
C LYS A 104 -6.47 -17.78 6.81
N ALA A 105 -6.79 -18.79 6.00
CA ALA A 105 -8.15 -18.96 5.46
C ALA A 105 -9.19 -19.25 6.55
N ARG A 106 -8.85 -20.07 7.55
CA ARG A 106 -9.71 -20.30 8.72
C ARG A 106 -9.92 -19.03 9.52
N GLU A 107 -8.83 -18.29 9.80
CA GLU A 107 -8.92 -17.01 10.50
C GLU A 107 -9.83 -16.01 9.78
N ILE A 108 -9.68 -15.88 8.45
CA ILE A 108 -10.51 -15.00 7.61
C ILE A 108 -11.99 -15.42 7.68
N TYR A 109 -12.27 -16.71 7.58
CA TYR A 109 -13.63 -17.24 7.67
C TYR A 109 -14.26 -16.91 9.03
N ASP A 110 -13.57 -17.24 10.12
CA ASP A 110 -14.10 -17.08 11.47
C ASP A 110 -14.33 -15.61 11.84
N HIS A 111 -13.40 -14.70 11.48
CA HIS A 111 -13.44 -13.31 11.94
C HIS A 111 -14.23 -12.37 11.04
N HIS A 112 -14.35 -12.67 9.75
CA HIS A 112 -15.01 -11.78 8.79
C HIS A 112 -16.30 -12.36 8.22
N ILE A 113 -16.32 -13.65 7.85
CA ILE A 113 -17.47 -14.25 7.16
C ILE A 113 -18.49 -14.77 8.17
N MET A 114 -18.06 -15.57 9.13
CA MET A 114 -18.94 -16.18 10.13
C MET A 114 -19.59 -15.13 11.03
N VAL A 115 -18.84 -14.11 11.45
CA VAL A 115 -19.38 -12.98 12.24
C VAL A 115 -20.43 -12.21 11.45
N GLU A 116 -20.20 -11.92 10.17
CA GLU A 116 -21.21 -11.25 9.33
C GLU A 116 -22.44 -12.13 9.12
N MET A 117 -22.27 -13.44 8.83
CA MET A 117 -23.40 -14.36 8.71
C MET A 117 -24.25 -14.43 9.99
N LEU A 118 -23.60 -14.41 11.17
CA LEU A 118 -24.30 -14.38 12.47
C LEU A 118 -24.99 -13.04 12.71
N ALA A 119 -24.40 -11.92 12.29
CA ALA A 119 -25.03 -10.59 12.37
C ALA A 119 -26.26 -10.47 11.46
N HIS A 120 -26.28 -11.16 10.32
CA HIS A 120 -27.42 -11.20 9.39
C HIS A 120 -28.53 -12.19 9.81
N SER A 121 -28.38 -12.94 10.91
CA SER A 121 -29.45 -13.79 11.47
C SER A 121 -30.68 -13.00 11.99
N HIS A 122 -30.59 -11.66 12.03
CA HIS A 122 -31.68 -10.77 12.40
C HIS A 122 -32.27 -9.96 11.24
N VAL A 123 -32.01 -10.36 9.98
CA VAL A 123 -32.82 -9.87 8.86
C VAL A 123 -34.00 -10.82 8.69
N SER A 124 -35.04 -10.61 9.49
CA SER A 124 -36.38 -11.11 9.20
C SER A 124 -36.81 -10.58 7.84
N LEU A 125 -37.39 -11.47 7.04
CA LEU A 125 -38.20 -11.17 5.85
C LEU A 125 -39.22 -10.06 6.09
#